data_AF-A0A6A5AUG3-F1
#
_entry.id   AF-A0A6A5AUG3-F1
#
_cell.length_a   1.000
_cell.length_b   1.000
_cell.length_c   1.000
_cell.angle_alpha   90.00
_cell.angle_beta   90.00
_cell.angle_gamma   90.00
#
_symmetry.space_group_name_H-M   'P 1'
#
loop_
_entity.id
_entity.type
_entity.pdbx_description
1 polymer ?
#
loop_
_entity_poly.entity_id
_entity_poly.type
_entity_poly.pdbx_seq_one_letter_code
_entity_poly.pdbx_strand_id
1 'polypeptide(L)'
;MVLQPPPTAVSVPIRLGHTKTRVTDTIKLPTIGSVGLSNANPLRVCGVCRENESKYTCPRCNAVYCGVPCYKKHGISCTEEFYKGHVQSEMRLNKDSSDTSVRDVHAMLQRVHDDFPETSPMDARIDDLVELMESNALTLEALTAEERSNFLREVADGRLGKFIALWEPWWMQSPSSYDTHTNNLRRSLIVDLQDDDSDPTLDDDLTHPLGLFTASMQSALPSLPSLHPNPNHAVLQCNLVEVLFAYAYVMRVYNGDWRVDVEDAASQLVSVSSVLRGEGHFDSVAHVIM
;
A
#
# COMPACT_ATOMS: atom_id res chain seq x y z
N MET A 1 62.13 10.21 36.10
CA MET A 1 60.88 10.30 36.89
C MET A 1 59.72 10.12 35.93
N VAL A 2 58.91 9.12 36.25
CA VAL A 2 57.75 8.57 35.53
C VAL A 2 56.65 9.60 35.36
N LEU A 3 56.07 9.72 34.16
CA LEU A 3 54.73 10.28 33.95
C LEU A 3 54.02 9.53 32.81
N GLN A 4 53.33 8.44 33.15
CA GLN A 4 52.19 7.93 32.40
C GLN A 4 50.92 8.59 32.96
N PRO A 5 49.97 9.07 32.13
CA PRO A 5 48.62 9.34 32.59
C PRO A 5 47.83 8.02 32.81
N PRO A 6 47.00 7.93 33.86
CA PRO A 6 46.25 6.73 34.25
C PRO A 6 45.04 6.41 33.35
N PRO A 7 44.45 5.19 33.49
CA PRO A 7 43.46 4.64 32.56
C PRO A 7 42.02 5.12 32.76
N THR A 8 41.24 4.92 31.68
CA THR A 8 39.82 5.17 31.40
C THR A 8 38.81 4.74 32.47
N ALA A 9 37.66 5.44 32.54
CA ALA A 9 36.34 4.82 32.69
C ALA A 9 35.21 5.79 32.28
N VAL A 10 34.45 5.42 31.24
CA VAL A 10 33.10 5.94 30.96
C VAL A 10 32.14 5.27 31.95
N SER A 11 31.30 6.06 32.63
CA SER A 11 30.16 5.58 33.40
C SER A 11 29.21 6.74 33.69
N VAL A 12 27.97 6.65 33.20
CA VAL A 12 26.87 7.55 33.57
C VAL A 12 26.02 6.84 34.64
N PRO A 13 25.93 7.39 35.87
CA PRO A 13 24.94 6.99 36.88
C PRO A 13 23.64 7.82 36.66
N ILE A 14 22.39 7.45 36.98
CA ILE A 14 21.81 6.41 37.85
C ILE A 14 20.26 6.39 37.66
N ARG A 15 19.70 5.16 37.69
CA ARG A 15 18.44 4.63 38.29
C ARG A 15 17.04 5.22 38.07
N LEU A 16 16.22 4.40 37.39
CA LEU A 16 15.08 3.56 37.88
C LEU A 16 14.05 4.13 38.89
N GLY A 17 12.76 4.06 38.53
CA GLY A 17 11.70 3.77 39.51
C GLY A 17 10.26 4.20 39.18
N HIS A 18 9.50 3.26 38.60
CA HIS A 18 8.04 2.97 38.62
C HIS A 18 7.03 3.96 39.27
N THR A 19 5.96 4.30 38.53
CA THR A 19 4.73 4.87 39.11
C THR A 19 3.55 3.90 39.00
N LYS A 20 3.09 3.46 40.17
CA LYS A 20 1.88 2.67 40.41
C LYS A 20 0.80 3.63 40.89
N THR A 21 -0.31 3.79 40.18
CA THR A 21 -1.43 4.63 40.64
C THR A 21 -2.63 3.77 40.98
N ARG A 22 -2.90 3.69 42.29
CA ARG A 22 -4.11 3.17 42.92
C ARG A 22 -5.08 4.35 43.09
N VAL A 23 -6.34 4.19 42.70
CA VAL A 23 -7.41 5.15 43.00
C VAL A 23 -8.30 4.52 44.07
N THR A 24 -8.50 5.24 45.18
CA THR A 24 -9.52 4.95 46.20
C THR A 24 -10.47 6.13 46.27
N ASP A 25 -11.76 5.83 46.26
CA ASP A 25 -12.89 6.75 46.23
C ASP A 25 -12.94 7.71 47.43
N THR A 26 -13.37 8.95 47.21
CA THR A 26 -14.09 9.72 48.24
C THR A 26 -15.12 10.64 47.59
N ILE A 27 -16.38 10.26 47.76
CA ILE A 27 -17.61 10.96 47.39
C ILE A 27 -17.74 12.30 48.14
N LYS A 28 -18.22 13.35 47.45
CA LYS A 28 -19.10 14.39 48.02
C LYS A 28 -20.14 14.88 47.00
N LEU A 29 -21.42 14.62 47.28
CA LEU A 29 -22.61 15.42 46.88
C LEU A 29 -22.91 16.45 48.01
N PRO A 30 -23.89 17.39 47.94
CA PRO A 30 -24.76 17.93 46.84
C PRO A 30 -24.89 19.48 46.83
N THR A 31 -25.56 20.09 45.83
CA THR A 31 -26.64 21.11 46.00
C THR A 31 -27.45 21.29 44.71
N ILE A 32 -28.76 21.41 44.90
CA ILE A 32 -29.88 21.36 43.96
C ILE A 32 -30.26 22.75 43.44
N GLY A 33 -30.69 22.84 42.17
CA GLY A 33 -31.40 23.97 41.60
C GLY A 33 -32.48 23.53 40.59
N SER A 34 -33.72 23.47 41.07
CA SER A 34 -35.07 23.52 40.41
C SER A 34 -35.19 23.18 38.91
N VAL A 35 -35.56 21.95 38.54
CA VAL A 35 -36.93 21.42 38.25
C VAL A 35 -37.63 22.03 37.03
N GLY A 36 -37.58 21.27 35.92
CA GLY A 36 -38.53 21.27 34.81
C GLY A 36 -38.89 19.82 34.45
N LEU A 37 -40.19 19.52 34.44
CA LEU A 37 -40.82 18.20 34.39
C LEU A 37 -40.13 17.19 33.44
N SER A 38 -39.41 16.23 34.01
CA SER A 38 -38.81 15.10 33.31
C SER A 38 -39.35 13.81 33.93
N ASN A 39 -39.90 12.90 33.11
CA ASN A 39 -40.13 11.49 33.48
C ASN A 39 -38.81 10.70 33.63
N ALA A 40 -37.74 11.37 34.07
CA ALA A 40 -36.41 10.82 34.26
C ALA A 40 -36.31 10.22 35.66
N ASN A 41 -36.44 8.91 35.74
CA ASN A 41 -36.00 8.13 36.89
C ASN A 41 -34.47 8.27 37.00
N PRO A 42 -33.89 8.68 38.15
CA PRO A 42 -32.46 8.95 38.26
C PRO A 42 -31.64 7.69 38.00
N LEU A 43 -30.73 7.77 37.02
CA LEU A 43 -29.65 6.82 36.72
C LEU A 43 -30.07 5.34 36.65
N ARG A 44 -30.90 4.99 35.65
CA ARG A 44 -30.97 3.60 35.20
C ARG A 44 -29.79 3.32 34.27
N VAL A 45 -29.01 2.29 34.57
CA VAL A 45 -27.96 1.81 33.68
C VAL A 45 -28.62 1.14 32.47
N CYS A 46 -28.03 1.26 31.29
CA CYS A 46 -28.51 0.60 30.07
C CYS A 46 -28.69 -0.91 30.32
N GLY A 47 -29.90 -1.41 30.11
CA GLY A 47 -30.23 -2.84 30.27
C GLY A 47 -29.62 -3.75 29.20
N VAL A 48 -28.91 -3.19 28.23
CA VAL A 48 -28.28 -3.90 27.12
C VAL A 48 -26.77 -4.04 27.33
N CYS A 49 -26.03 -2.91 27.42
CA CYS A 49 -24.58 -2.96 27.65
C CYS A 49 -24.19 -2.96 29.13
N ARG A 50 -25.06 -2.49 30.03
CA ARG A 50 -24.77 -2.32 31.48
C ARG A 50 -23.57 -1.41 31.81
N GLU A 51 -23.03 -0.70 30.83
CA GLU A 51 -21.85 0.17 31.00
C GLU A 51 -22.22 1.66 31.07
N ASN A 52 -23.20 2.08 30.27
CA ASN A 52 -23.57 3.49 30.13
C ASN A 52 -24.93 3.79 30.76
N GLU A 53 -25.16 5.05 31.12
CA GLU A 53 -26.48 5.53 31.53
C GLU A 53 -27.53 5.34 30.41
N SER A 54 -28.74 4.93 30.78
CA SER A 54 -29.84 4.83 29.83
C SER A 54 -30.41 6.20 29.53
N LYS A 55 -30.51 6.55 28.25
CA LYS A 55 -31.09 7.81 27.76
C LYS A 55 -32.50 7.63 27.19
N TYR A 56 -32.84 6.41 26.80
CA TYR A 56 -34.07 6.11 26.07
C TYR A 56 -34.70 4.81 26.55
N THR A 57 -36.00 4.66 26.29
CA THR A 57 -36.79 3.47 26.65
C THR A 57 -37.52 2.96 25.42
N CYS A 58 -37.46 1.66 25.14
CA CYS A 58 -38.17 1.06 24.02
C CYS A 58 -39.68 1.05 24.30
N PRO A 59 -40.53 1.62 23.43
CA PRO A 59 -41.98 1.70 23.68
C PRO A 59 -42.69 0.34 23.62
N ARG A 60 -42.04 -0.70 23.07
CA ARG A 60 -42.64 -2.04 22.93
C ARG A 60 -42.35 -2.97 24.11
N CYS A 61 -41.10 -3.05 24.53
CA CYS A 61 -40.68 -3.96 25.61
C CYS A 61 -40.28 -3.22 26.89
N ASN A 62 -40.34 -1.89 26.87
CA ASN A 62 -39.96 -1.00 27.98
C ASN A 62 -38.48 -1.13 28.42
N ALA A 63 -37.63 -1.70 27.56
CA ALA A 63 -36.20 -1.83 27.84
C ALA A 63 -35.48 -0.48 27.78
N VAL A 64 -34.66 -0.19 28.79
CA VAL A 64 -33.89 1.05 28.90
C VAL A 64 -32.51 0.91 28.23
N TYR A 65 -32.12 1.85 27.37
CA TYR A 65 -30.89 1.78 26.59
C TYR A 65 -30.15 3.12 26.45
N CYS A 66 -28.83 3.08 26.21
CA CYS A 66 -27.98 4.28 26.16
C CYS A 66 -27.94 4.97 24.79
N GLY A 67 -28.19 4.25 23.70
CA GLY A 67 -28.20 4.79 22.34
C GLY A 67 -28.47 3.74 21.26
N VAL A 68 -28.36 4.16 20.00
CA VAL A 68 -28.65 3.35 18.80
C VAL A 68 -27.94 1.98 18.77
N PRO A 69 -26.66 1.83 19.19
CA PRO A 69 -26.00 0.53 19.19
C PRO A 69 -26.68 -0.48 20.11
N CYS A 70 -27.14 -0.03 21.28
CA CYS A 70 -27.89 -0.85 22.22
C CYS A 70 -29.34 -1.05 21.76
N TYR A 71 -29.93 -0.06 21.10
CA TYR A 71 -31.23 -0.22 20.44
C TYR A 71 -31.20 -1.32 19.38
N LYS A 72 -30.16 -1.45 18.55
CA LYS A 72 -30.10 -2.53 17.56
C LYS A 72 -29.93 -3.94 18.18
N LYS A 73 -29.43 -4.03 19.42
CA LYS A 73 -29.11 -5.31 20.09
C LYS A 73 -30.11 -5.77 21.16
N HIS A 74 -31.03 -4.90 21.60
CA HIS A 74 -31.89 -5.18 22.76
C HIS A 74 -33.02 -6.20 22.52
N GLY A 75 -33.26 -6.61 21.28
CA GLY A 75 -34.26 -7.61 20.92
C GLY A 75 -34.57 -7.56 19.42
N ILE A 76 -34.29 -8.66 18.72
CA ILE A 76 -34.50 -8.77 17.26
C ILE A 76 -35.97 -8.49 16.93
N SER A 77 -36.92 -9.03 17.70
CA SER A 77 -38.36 -8.78 17.49
C SER A 77 -38.78 -7.31 17.65
N CYS A 78 -38.16 -6.54 18.54
CA CYS A 78 -38.54 -5.15 18.79
C CYS A 78 -38.02 -4.18 17.71
N THR A 79 -36.85 -4.50 17.15
CA THR A 79 -36.18 -3.75 16.09
C THR A 79 -36.72 -4.14 14.73
N GLU A 80 -36.82 -5.43 14.44
CA GLU A 80 -37.36 -5.96 13.18
C GLU A 80 -38.81 -5.55 12.97
N GLU A 81 -39.69 -5.62 13.97
CA GLU A 81 -41.08 -5.18 13.83
C GLU A 81 -41.20 -3.65 13.68
N PHE A 82 -40.20 -2.87 14.11
CA PHE A 82 -40.13 -1.43 13.84
C PHE A 82 -39.86 -1.18 12.36
N TYR A 83 -38.77 -1.76 11.87
CA TYR A 83 -38.34 -1.59 10.50
C TYR A 83 -39.36 -2.20 9.54
N LYS A 84 -39.90 -3.38 9.86
CA LYS A 84 -40.95 -4.05 9.09
C LYS A 84 -42.22 -3.21 9.05
N GLY A 85 -42.67 -2.63 10.18
CA GLY A 85 -43.82 -1.74 10.20
C GLY A 85 -43.61 -0.48 9.33
N HIS A 86 -42.42 0.10 9.39
CA HIS A 86 -42.09 1.30 8.62
C HIS A 86 -41.95 1.02 7.12
N VAL A 87 -41.27 -0.07 6.75
CA VAL A 87 -41.15 -0.53 5.36
C VAL A 87 -42.52 -0.94 4.82
N GLN A 88 -43.36 -1.60 5.61
CA GLN A 88 -44.72 -1.95 5.19
C GLN A 88 -45.63 -0.72 5.07
N SER A 89 -45.46 0.33 5.89
CA SER A 89 -46.22 1.56 5.72
C SER A 89 -45.78 2.33 4.47
N GLU A 90 -44.47 2.47 4.22
CA GLU A 90 -43.94 3.09 3.00
C GLU A 90 -44.35 2.30 1.74
N MET A 91 -44.28 0.97 1.80
CA MET A 91 -44.67 0.12 0.68
C MET A 91 -46.18 0.07 0.45
N ARG A 92 -47.01 0.38 1.46
CA ARG A 92 -48.46 0.58 1.32
C ARG A 92 -48.78 1.95 0.74
N LEU A 93 -48.06 3.01 1.13
CA LEU A 93 -48.16 4.33 0.52
C LEU A 93 -47.78 4.28 -0.98
N ASN A 94 -46.85 3.40 -1.36
CA ASN A 94 -46.47 3.17 -2.75
C ASN A 94 -47.33 2.11 -3.49
N LYS A 95 -48.24 1.41 -2.82
CA LYS A 95 -49.03 0.33 -3.47
C LYS A 95 -50.23 0.86 -4.28
N ASP A 96 -50.65 2.09 -4.01
CA ASP A 96 -51.70 2.77 -4.76
C ASP A 96 -51.16 3.56 -5.97
N SER A 97 -49.85 3.49 -6.26
CA SER A 97 -49.28 4.05 -7.47
C SER A 97 -49.77 3.25 -8.67
N SER A 98 -50.65 3.85 -9.47
CA SER A 98 -51.07 3.27 -10.73
C SER A 98 -49.86 3.00 -11.63
N ASP A 99 -49.99 2.04 -12.55
CA ASP A 99 -48.97 1.73 -13.57
C ASP A 99 -48.60 2.97 -14.42
N THR A 100 -49.49 3.97 -14.47
CA THR A 100 -49.23 5.31 -15.01
C THR A 100 -48.30 6.16 -14.14
N SER A 101 -48.46 6.16 -12.80
CA SER A 101 -47.58 6.91 -11.89
C SER A 101 -46.14 6.40 -11.91
N VAL A 102 -45.92 5.10 -12.06
CA VAL A 102 -44.56 4.52 -12.17
C VAL A 102 -43.94 4.91 -13.52
N ARG A 103 -44.71 4.87 -14.61
CA ARG A 103 -44.26 5.35 -15.93
C ARG A 103 -43.94 6.85 -15.93
N ASP A 104 -44.76 7.66 -15.26
CA ASP A 104 -44.55 9.11 -15.18
C ASP A 104 -43.31 9.46 -14.34
N VAL A 105 -43.09 8.76 -13.23
CA VAL A 105 -41.86 8.92 -12.42
C VAL A 105 -40.63 8.44 -13.20
N HIS A 106 -40.72 7.32 -13.91
CA HIS A 106 -39.65 6.84 -14.78
C HIS A 106 -39.35 7.83 -15.91
N ALA A 107 -40.37 8.39 -16.56
CA ALA A 107 -40.21 9.40 -17.60
C ALA A 107 -39.69 10.74 -17.08
N MET A 108 -39.92 11.06 -15.80
CA MET A 108 -39.34 12.22 -15.12
C MET A 108 -37.85 11.99 -14.81
N LEU A 109 -37.51 10.81 -14.26
CA LEU A 109 -36.13 10.42 -13.98
C LEU A 109 -35.29 10.33 -15.26
N GLN A 110 -35.86 9.78 -16.33
CA GLN A 110 -35.20 9.67 -17.62
C GLN A 110 -34.92 11.05 -18.24
N ARG A 111 -35.86 12.00 -18.14
CA ARG A 111 -35.62 13.39 -18.55
C ARG A 111 -34.50 14.07 -17.75
N VAL A 112 -34.44 13.82 -16.43
CA VAL A 112 -33.37 14.36 -15.59
C VAL A 112 -32.01 13.73 -15.92
N HIS A 113 -31.99 12.44 -16.23
CA HIS A 113 -30.78 11.73 -16.67
C HIS A 113 -30.30 12.19 -18.06
N ASP A 114 -31.23 12.48 -18.97
CA ASP A 114 -30.92 13.00 -20.30
C ASP A 114 -30.45 14.47 -20.24
N ASP A 115 -31.02 15.28 -19.35
CA ASP A 115 -30.62 16.69 -19.14
C ASP A 115 -29.30 16.82 -18.34
N PHE A 116 -28.96 15.80 -17.54
CA PHE A 116 -27.74 15.73 -16.72
C PHE A 116 -27.16 14.31 -16.81
N PRO A 117 -26.46 13.97 -17.92
CA PRO A 117 -25.82 12.66 -18.02
C PRO A 117 -24.89 12.47 -16.81
N GLU A 118 -25.02 11.33 -16.12
CA GLU A 118 -24.23 11.02 -14.93
C GLU A 118 -22.72 10.93 -15.24
N THR A 119 -22.38 10.68 -16.50
CA THR A 119 -21.00 10.64 -16.99
C THR A 119 -20.73 11.84 -17.90
N SER A 120 -19.72 12.64 -17.54
CA SER A 120 -19.22 13.69 -18.41
C SER A 120 -18.63 13.06 -19.68
N PRO A 121 -18.65 13.74 -20.84
CA PRO A 121 -17.88 13.32 -22.01
C PRO A 121 -16.38 13.10 -21.70
N MET A 122 -15.84 13.78 -20.69
CA MET A 122 -14.48 13.53 -20.22
C MET A 122 -14.35 12.20 -19.47
N ASP A 123 -15.36 11.79 -18.70
CA ASP A 123 -15.33 10.53 -17.95
C ASP A 123 -15.38 9.34 -18.93
N ALA A 124 -16.24 9.41 -19.96
CA ALA A 124 -16.27 8.41 -21.02
C ALA A 124 -14.92 8.29 -21.75
N ARG A 125 -14.24 9.42 -21.99
CA ARG A 125 -12.90 9.41 -22.61
C ARG A 125 -11.85 8.77 -21.68
N ILE A 126 -11.97 8.95 -20.37
CA ILE A 126 -11.08 8.29 -19.39
C ILE A 126 -11.31 6.78 -19.43
N ASP A 127 -12.56 6.33 -19.48
CA ASP A 127 -12.91 4.91 -19.56
C ASP A 127 -12.30 4.25 -20.82
N ASP A 128 -12.38 4.91 -21.98
CA ASP A 128 -11.74 4.44 -23.22
C ASP A 128 -10.21 4.28 -23.05
N LEU A 129 -9.55 5.23 -22.36
CA LEU A 129 -8.11 5.17 -22.14
C LEU A 129 -7.72 4.07 -21.15
N VAL A 130 -8.57 3.79 -20.15
CA VAL A 130 -8.38 2.68 -19.20
C VAL A 130 -8.49 1.34 -19.94
N GLU A 131 -9.47 1.16 -20.81
CA GLU A 131 -9.60 -0.05 -21.62
C GLU A 131 -8.37 -0.28 -22.53
N LEU A 132 -7.84 0.80 -23.12
CA LEU A 132 -6.61 0.75 -23.91
C LEU A 132 -5.37 0.40 -23.05
N MET A 133 -5.34 0.85 -21.79
CA MET A 133 -4.27 0.51 -20.85
C MET A 133 -4.30 -0.98 -20.50
N GLU A 134 -5.48 -1.51 -20.16
CA GLU A 134 -5.67 -2.92 -19.81
C GLU A 134 -5.34 -3.86 -20.99
N SER A 135 -5.60 -3.42 -22.23
CA SER A 135 -5.23 -4.15 -23.44
C SER A 135 -3.79 -3.93 -23.90
N ASN A 136 -2.97 -3.21 -23.13
CA ASN A 136 -1.59 -2.86 -23.46
C ASN A 136 -1.43 -2.13 -24.82
N ALA A 137 -2.50 -1.50 -25.30
CA ALA A 137 -2.58 -0.79 -26.58
C ALA A 137 -2.53 0.75 -26.41
N LEU A 138 -2.48 1.24 -25.17
CA LEU A 138 -2.36 2.66 -24.86
C LEU A 138 -0.97 3.19 -25.26
N THR A 139 -0.88 3.81 -26.42
CA THR A 139 0.32 4.52 -26.88
C THR A 139 0.09 6.03 -26.94
N LEU A 140 1.18 6.81 -27.06
CA LEU A 140 1.11 8.26 -27.31
C LEU A 140 0.31 8.65 -28.56
N GLU A 141 0.09 7.70 -29.48
CA GLU A 141 -0.69 7.89 -30.70
C GLU A 141 -2.19 7.66 -30.51
N ALA A 142 -2.58 6.95 -29.44
CA ALA A 142 -3.99 6.75 -29.07
C ALA A 142 -4.62 8.01 -28.45
N LEU A 143 -3.79 8.97 -28.04
CA LEU A 143 -4.23 10.28 -27.55
C LEU A 143 -4.55 11.22 -28.73
N THR A 144 -5.55 12.07 -28.53
CA THR A 144 -5.82 13.20 -29.44
C THR A 144 -4.64 14.17 -29.45
N ALA A 145 -4.54 15.01 -30.50
CA ALA A 145 -3.45 15.98 -30.61
C ALA A 145 -3.41 16.97 -29.43
N GLU A 146 -4.58 17.35 -28.90
CA GLU A 146 -4.70 18.24 -27.74
C GLU A 146 -4.26 17.54 -26.44
N GLU A 147 -4.74 16.32 -26.18
CA GLU A 147 -4.35 15.51 -25.03
C GLU A 147 -2.84 15.25 -25.03
N ARG A 148 -2.28 14.85 -26.17
CA ARG A 148 -0.85 14.61 -26.35
C ARG A 148 -0.04 15.87 -26.09
N SER A 149 -0.47 17.02 -26.63
CA SER A 149 0.22 18.29 -26.40
C SER A 149 0.17 18.70 -24.92
N ASN A 150 -0.96 18.48 -24.25
CA ASN A 150 -1.09 18.75 -22.83
C ASN A 150 -0.18 17.85 -22.01
N PHE A 151 -0.19 16.54 -22.28
CA PHE A 151 0.68 15.56 -21.64
C PHE A 151 2.16 15.93 -21.77
N LEU A 152 2.65 16.21 -22.99
CA LEU A 152 4.05 16.57 -23.22
C LEU A 152 4.45 17.87 -22.53
N ARG A 153 3.54 18.84 -22.41
CA ARG A 153 3.76 20.06 -21.62
C ARG A 153 3.90 19.75 -20.13
N GLU A 154 3.03 18.90 -19.59
CA GLU A 154 3.10 18.47 -18.18
C GLU A 154 4.39 17.67 -17.89
N VAL A 155 4.86 16.86 -18.85
CA VAL A 155 6.16 16.17 -18.79
C VAL A 155 7.30 17.19 -18.75
N ALA A 156 7.32 18.14 -19.68
CA ALA A 156 8.38 19.17 -19.75
C ALA A 156 8.43 20.05 -18.50
N ASP A 157 7.26 20.36 -17.94
CA ASP A 157 7.12 21.16 -16.71
C ASP A 157 7.40 20.34 -15.43
N GLY A 158 7.63 19.02 -15.55
CA GLY A 158 7.92 18.13 -14.42
C GLY A 158 6.74 17.88 -13.47
N ARG A 159 5.53 18.34 -13.82
CA ARG A 159 4.33 18.20 -12.98
C ARG A 159 3.91 16.74 -12.81
N LEU A 160 4.24 15.89 -13.77
CA LEU A 160 3.96 14.45 -13.72
C LEU A 160 4.90 13.67 -12.80
N GLY A 161 6.06 14.23 -12.42
CA GLY A 161 7.04 13.54 -11.58
C GLY A 161 6.48 13.08 -10.23
N LYS A 162 5.50 13.79 -9.67
CA LYS A 162 4.84 13.43 -8.40
C LYS A 162 3.93 12.19 -8.50
N PHE A 163 3.52 11.81 -9.71
CA PHE A 163 2.67 10.65 -9.94
C PHE A 163 3.48 9.40 -10.28
N ILE A 164 4.78 9.53 -10.54
CA ILE A 164 5.68 8.42 -10.79
C ILE A 164 6.23 7.94 -9.45
N ALA A 165 5.87 6.73 -9.05
CA ALA A 165 6.53 6.06 -7.94
C ALA A 165 7.97 5.71 -8.35
N LEU A 166 8.94 6.24 -7.62
CA LEU A 166 10.34 5.91 -7.86
C LEU A 166 10.63 4.54 -7.26
N TRP A 167 11.28 3.68 -8.05
CA TRP A 167 11.73 2.39 -7.60
C TRP A 167 12.77 2.54 -6.49
N GLU A 168 12.56 1.80 -5.41
CA GLU A 168 13.53 1.70 -4.32
C GLU A 168 14.48 0.55 -4.61
N PRO A 169 15.79 0.81 -4.79
CA PRO A 169 16.72 -0.25 -5.08
C PRO A 169 16.77 -1.29 -3.97
N TRP A 170 16.75 -2.57 -4.34
CA TRP A 170 16.75 -3.67 -3.38
C TRP A 170 17.96 -3.64 -2.44
N TRP A 171 19.10 -3.11 -2.88
CA TRP A 171 20.31 -2.96 -2.07
C TRP A 171 20.23 -1.83 -1.03
N MET A 172 19.19 -1.00 -1.08
CA MET A 172 18.89 0.02 -0.05
C MET A 172 17.96 -0.53 1.04
N GLN A 173 17.34 -1.68 0.83
CA GLN A 173 16.47 -2.32 1.81
C GLN A 173 17.28 -2.87 2.99
N SER A 174 16.62 -3.06 4.14
CA SER A 174 17.26 -3.72 5.28
C SER A 174 17.62 -5.17 4.94
N PRO A 175 18.75 -5.71 5.43
CA PRO A 175 19.14 -7.10 5.18
C PRO A 175 18.05 -8.11 5.56
N SER A 176 17.35 -7.89 6.67
CA SER A 176 16.24 -8.75 7.10
C SER A 176 15.07 -8.76 6.13
N SER A 177 14.72 -7.61 5.54
CA SER A 177 13.63 -7.49 4.56
C SER A 177 13.98 -8.26 3.29
N TYR A 178 15.18 -8.00 2.76
CA TYR A 178 15.68 -8.65 1.57
C TYR A 178 15.82 -10.17 1.74
N ASP A 179 16.35 -10.63 2.88
CA ASP A 179 16.44 -12.05 3.19
C ASP A 179 15.05 -12.68 3.28
N THR A 180 14.09 -12.07 3.98
CA THR A 180 12.74 -12.63 4.12
C THR A 180 12.10 -12.90 2.76
N HIS A 181 12.29 -11.98 1.80
CA HIS A 181 11.71 -12.10 0.46
C HIS A 181 12.46 -13.10 -0.45
N THR A 182 13.78 -13.24 -0.27
CA THR A 182 14.64 -14.05 -1.18
C THR A 182 15.06 -15.41 -0.61
N ASN A 183 14.87 -15.68 0.68
CA ASN A 183 15.39 -16.88 1.37
C ASN A 183 14.88 -18.18 0.73
N ASN A 184 13.56 -18.26 0.49
CA ASN A 184 12.92 -19.43 -0.06
C ASN A 184 13.44 -19.74 -1.48
N LEU A 185 13.51 -18.71 -2.33
CA LEU A 185 14.04 -18.79 -3.69
C LEU A 185 15.52 -19.22 -3.71
N ARG A 186 16.34 -18.64 -2.83
CA ARG A 186 17.79 -18.95 -2.74
C ARG A 186 18.10 -20.37 -2.28
N ARG A 187 17.26 -20.90 -1.40
CA ARG A 187 17.46 -22.22 -0.77
C ARG A 187 16.66 -23.32 -1.45
N SER A 188 15.80 -22.97 -2.41
CA SER A 188 14.98 -23.90 -3.20
C SER A 188 14.25 -24.93 -2.33
N LEU A 189 13.81 -24.51 -1.13
CA LEU A 189 13.22 -25.41 -0.13
C LEU A 189 11.76 -25.74 -0.44
N ILE A 190 11.09 -24.87 -1.18
CA ILE A 190 9.68 -24.98 -1.56
C ILE A 190 9.59 -24.47 -3.01
N VAL A 191 9.09 -25.29 -3.91
CA VAL A 191 8.70 -24.90 -5.27
C VAL A 191 7.18 -24.92 -5.27
N ASP A 192 6.55 -23.76 -5.48
CA ASP A 192 5.11 -23.72 -5.69
C ASP A 192 4.80 -24.47 -6.99
N LEU A 193 4.05 -25.56 -6.87
CA LEU A 193 3.46 -26.23 -8.02
C LEU A 193 2.42 -25.24 -8.55
N GLN A 194 2.71 -24.63 -9.71
CA GLN A 194 1.86 -23.65 -10.38
C GLN A 194 0.38 -24.04 -10.26
N ASP A 195 -0.40 -23.25 -9.52
CA ASP A 195 -1.82 -23.13 -9.82
C ASP A 195 -1.89 -22.34 -11.13
N ASP A 196 -2.22 -23.05 -12.22
CA ASP A 196 -2.27 -22.63 -13.63
C ASP A 196 -3.24 -21.45 -13.91
N ASP A 197 -3.78 -20.81 -12.87
CA ASP A 197 -4.73 -19.69 -12.92
C ASP A 197 -4.14 -18.36 -12.42
N SER A 198 -2.91 -18.35 -11.87
CA SER A 198 -2.22 -17.09 -11.54
C SER A 198 -1.30 -16.72 -12.68
N ASP A 199 -1.75 -15.76 -13.51
CA ASP A 199 -0.92 -15.11 -14.52
C ASP A 199 0.41 -14.66 -13.86
N PRO A 200 1.57 -15.25 -14.24
CA PRO A 200 2.85 -14.93 -13.59
C PRO A 200 3.39 -13.53 -13.95
N THR A 201 2.60 -12.69 -14.63
CA THR A 201 3.13 -11.51 -15.33
C THR A 201 2.79 -10.15 -14.73
N LEU A 202 1.92 -10.05 -13.71
CA LEU A 202 1.35 -8.73 -13.37
C LEU A 202 1.81 -8.06 -12.05
N ASP A 203 2.37 -8.78 -11.07
CA ASP A 203 2.64 -8.18 -9.74
C ASP A 203 4.08 -8.34 -9.20
N ASP A 204 5.04 -8.81 -10.00
CA ASP A 204 6.44 -8.83 -9.55
C ASP A 204 7.10 -7.48 -9.80
N ASP A 205 6.95 -6.58 -8.84
CA ASP A 205 7.41 -5.17 -8.78
C ASP A 205 8.94 -4.98 -8.88
N LEU A 206 9.71 -5.99 -9.33
CA LEU A 206 11.19 -6.00 -9.38
C LEU A 206 11.82 -5.47 -8.08
N THR A 207 11.17 -5.80 -6.96
CA THR A 207 11.61 -5.46 -5.61
C THR A 207 12.91 -6.16 -5.22
N HIS A 208 13.30 -7.16 -6.01
CA HIS A 208 14.51 -7.96 -5.89
C HIS A 208 14.94 -8.48 -7.27
N PRO A 209 16.19 -8.95 -7.44
CA PRO A 209 16.62 -9.54 -8.70
C PRO A 209 15.83 -10.82 -9.02
N LEU A 210 15.29 -10.92 -10.25
CA LEU A 210 14.63 -12.12 -10.77
C LEU A 210 15.56 -13.34 -10.75
N GLY A 211 16.81 -13.14 -11.17
CA GLY A 211 17.85 -14.16 -11.16
C GLY A 211 18.59 -14.21 -9.83
N LEU A 212 18.01 -14.82 -8.80
CA LEU A 212 18.71 -15.01 -7.54
C LEU A 212 19.79 -16.08 -7.67
N PHE A 213 21.00 -15.72 -7.25
CA PHE A 213 22.09 -16.67 -7.13
C PHE A 213 21.82 -17.66 -5.99
N THR A 214 21.53 -18.91 -6.34
CA THR A 214 21.12 -19.95 -5.38
C THR A 214 22.32 -20.70 -4.79
N ALA A 215 22.10 -21.37 -3.66
CA ALA A 215 23.13 -22.25 -3.08
C ALA A 215 23.51 -23.41 -4.03
N SER A 216 22.54 -23.89 -4.82
CA SER A 216 22.76 -24.89 -5.86
C SER A 216 23.70 -24.37 -6.95
N MET A 217 23.43 -23.16 -7.49
CA MET A 217 24.31 -22.50 -8.46
C MET A 217 25.72 -22.29 -7.90
N GLN A 218 25.83 -21.87 -6.63
CA GLN A 218 27.13 -21.71 -5.98
C GLN A 218 27.91 -23.02 -5.89
N SER A 219 27.23 -24.13 -5.58
CA SER A 219 27.86 -25.45 -5.49
C SER A 219 28.29 -26.03 -6.84
N ALA A 220 27.63 -25.62 -7.92
CA ALA A 220 27.93 -26.03 -9.29
C ALA A 220 29.11 -25.27 -9.91
N LEU A 221 29.49 -24.11 -9.33
CA LEU A 221 30.57 -23.30 -9.88
C LEU A 221 31.95 -23.93 -9.62
N PRO A 222 32.81 -24.02 -10.64
CA PRO A 222 34.18 -24.45 -10.47
C PRO A 222 34.96 -23.42 -9.63
N SER A 223 35.98 -23.88 -8.91
CA SER A 223 36.81 -22.99 -8.08
C SER A 223 37.61 -22.02 -8.96
N LEU A 224 37.85 -20.80 -8.47
CA LEU A 224 38.62 -19.79 -9.22
C LEU A 224 40.00 -20.30 -9.73
N PRO A 225 40.79 -21.07 -8.96
CA PRO A 225 42.05 -21.63 -9.45
C PRO A 225 41.90 -22.63 -10.60
N SER A 226 40.74 -23.27 -10.72
CA SER A 226 40.44 -24.17 -11.84
C SER A 226 40.06 -23.43 -13.13
N LEU A 227 39.61 -22.18 -13.01
CA LEU A 227 39.27 -21.33 -14.15
C LEU A 227 40.49 -20.55 -14.69
N HIS A 228 41.36 -20.09 -13.79
CA HIS A 228 42.57 -19.37 -14.17
C HIS A 228 43.73 -19.70 -13.21
N PRO A 229 44.91 -20.13 -13.71
CA PRO A 229 45.99 -20.62 -12.86
C PRO A 229 46.62 -19.55 -11.96
N ASN A 230 46.55 -18.27 -12.33
CA ASN A 230 47.02 -17.13 -11.53
C ASN A 230 46.07 -15.93 -11.68
N PRO A 231 44.89 -15.93 -11.05
CA PRO A 231 43.91 -14.86 -11.22
C PRO A 231 44.47 -13.54 -10.67
N ASN A 232 44.38 -12.46 -11.46
CA ASN A 232 44.73 -11.13 -10.97
C ASN A 232 43.58 -10.60 -10.10
N HIS A 233 43.66 -10.86 -8.80
CA HIS A 233 42.62 -10.50 -7.84
C HIS A 233 42.31 -8.99 -7.81
N ALA A 234 43.30 -8.13 -8.03
CA ALA A 234 43.11 -6.68 -8.02
C ALA A 234 42.27 -6.21 -9.22
N VAL A 235 42.58 -6.71 -10.42
CA VAL A 235 41.83 -6.40 -11.65
C VAL A 235 40.41 -6.94 -11.55
N LEU A 236 40.22 -8.16 -11.04
CA LEU A 236 38.89 -8.75 -10.86
C LEU A 236 38.00 -7.94 -9.92
N GLN A 237 38.56 -7.38 -8.83
CA GLN A 237 37.83 -6.49 -7.94
C GLN A 237 37.42 -5.20 -8.63
N CYS A 238 38.30 -4.62 -9.45
CA CYS A 238 37.98 -3.41 -10.21
C CYS A 238 36.88 -3.69 -11.24
N ASN A 239 36.98 -4.81 -11.96
CA ASN A 239 35.96 -5.23 -12.92
C ASN A 239 34.59 -5.43 -12.25
N LEU A 240 34.56 -6.02 -11.05
CA LEU A 240 33.33 -6.19 -10.28
C LEU A 240 32.68 -4.85 -9.93
N VAL A 241 33.46 -3.88 -9.43
CA VAL A 241 32.94 -2.55 -9.06
C VAL A 241 32.37 -1.83 -10.28
N GLU A 242 33.05 -1.92 -11.42
CA GLU A 242 32.60 -1.27 -12.66
C GLU A 242 31.29 -1.88 -13.18
N VAL A 243 31.21 -3.21 -13.23
CA VAL A 243 29.99 -3.92 -13.66
C VAL A 243 28.83 -3.64 -12.70
N LEU A 244 29.08 -3.56 -11.39
CA LEU A 244 28.06 -3.18 -10.41
C LEU A 244 27.57 -1.74 -10.62
N PHE A 245 28.47 -0.82 -10.99
CA PHE A 245 28.09 0.54 -11.35
C PHE A 245 27.20 0.55 -12.61
N ALA A 246 27.60 -0.15 -13.67
CA ALA A 246 26.81 -0.25 -14.90
C ALA A 246 25.42 -0.86 -14.63
N TYR A 247 25.37 -1.92 -13.82
CA TYR A 247 24.11 -2.52 -13.36
C TYR A 247 23.24 -1.52 -12.61
N ALA A 248 23.79 -0.82 -11.61
CA ALA A 248 23.05 0.17 -10.83
C ALA A 248 22.57 1.34 -11.68
N TYR A 249 23.37 1.77 -12.67
CA TYR A 249 23.01 2.81 -13.64
C TYR A 249 21.80 2.39 -14.47
N VAL A 250 21.84 1.21 -15.11
CA VAL A 250 20.74 0.72 -15.94
C VAL A 250 19.46 0.54 -15.11
N MET A 251 19.55 -0.08 -13.93
CA MET A 251 18.38 -0.22 -13.04
C MET A 251 17.77 1.14 -12.66
N ARG A 252 18.59 2.20 -12.51
CA ARG A 252 18.10 3.55 -12.23
C ARG A 252 17.48 4.23 -13.44
N VAL A 253 18.08 4.09 -14.63
CA VAL A 253 17.54 4.65 -15.88
C VAL A 253 16.13 4.11 -16.15
N TYR A 254 15.93 2.82 -15.88
CA TYR A 254 14.68 2.12 -16.13
C TYR A 254 13.72 2.13 -14.92
N ASN A 255 14.01 2.91 -13.87
CA ASN A 255 13.21 2.96 -12.64
C ASN A 255 12.84 1.56 -12.12
N GLY A 256 13.82 0.66 -12.07
CA GLY A 256 13.65 -0.72 -11.63
C GLY A 256 13.26 -1.70 -12.74
N ASP A 257 12.52 -1.26 -13.76
CA ASP A 257 11.94 -2.14 -14.78
C ASP A 257 12.61 -2.06 -16.16
N TRP A 258 13.69 -2.83 -16.29
CA TRP A 258 14.41 -3.03 -17.55
C TRP A 258 13.65 -3.89 -18.57
N ARG A 259 12.54 -4.55 -18.19
CA ARG A 259 11.77 -5.41 -19.10
C ARG A 259 10.96 -4.60 -20.11
N VAL A 260 10.74 -3.32 -19.81
CA VAL A 260 10.08 -2.36 -20.71
C VAL A 260 10.79 -2.31 -22.07
N ASP A 261 12.12 -2.39 -22.08
CA ASP A 261 12.92 -2.54 -23.29
C ASP A 261 14.21 -3.32 -22.97
N VAL A 262 14.12 -4.65 -23.11
CA VAL A 262 15.24 -5.55 -22.79
C VAL A 262 16.43 -5.32 -23.72
N GLU A 263 16.18 -4.99 -24.99
CA GLU A 263 17.23 -4.81 -25.99
C GLU A 263 18.01 -3.52 -25.73
N ASP A 264 17.31 -2.40 -25.48
CA ASP A 264 17.96 -1.14 -25.14
C ASP A 264 18.64 -1.22 -23.77
N ALA A 265 18.02 -1.84 -22.76
CA ALA A 265 18.64 -2.00 -21.44
C ALA A 265 19.95 -2.81 -21.51
N ALA A 266 19.97 -3.90 -22.27
CA ALA A 266 21.17 -4.72 -22.48
C ALA A 266 22.24 -3.96 -23.29
N SER A 267 21.84 -3.28 -24.37
CA SER A 267 22.72 -2.42 -25.16
C SER A 267 23.36 -1.33 -24.30
N GLN A 268 22.57 -0.68 -23.46
CA GLN A 268 23.02 0.38 -22.55
C GLN A 268 23.98 -0.18 -21.50
N LEU A 269 23.69 -1.33 -20.89
CA LEU A 269 24.58 -1.99 -19.93
C LEU A 269 25.97 -2.25 -20.52
N VAL A 270 26.02 -2.79 -21.74
CA VAL A 270 27.28 -3.04 -22.46
C VAL A 270 27.94 -1.71 -22.85
N SER A 271 27.18 -0.71 -23.28
CA SER A 271 27.75 0.59 -23.68
C SER A 271 28.45 1.31 -22.53
N VAL A 272 27.89 1.20 -21.31
CA VAL A 272 28.41 1.84 -20.09
C VAL A 272 29.56 1.03 -19.49
N SER A 273 29.54 -0.30 -19.61
CA SER A 273 30.59 -1.15 -19.08
C SER A 273 31.71 -1.42 -20.10
N SER A 274 32.85 -0.79 -19.88
CA SER A 274 34.09 -1.07 -20.60
C SER A 274 34.58 -2.51 -20.37
N VAL A 275 34.30 -3.09 -19.21
CA VAL A 275 34.61 -4.49 -18.88
C VAL A 275 33.81 -5.43 -19.78
N LEU A 276 32.49 -5.21 -19.90
CA LEU A 276 31.63 -6.06 -20.74
C LEU A 276 31.93 -5.90 -22.23
N ARG A 277 32.42 -4.73 -22.66
CA ARG A 277 32.92 -4.51 -24.03
C ARG A 277 34.24 -5.22 -24.33
N GLY A 278 34.98 -5.63 -23.30
CA GLY A 278 36.29 -6.27 -23.44
C GLY A 278 37.47 -5.29 -23.63
N GLU A 279 37.24 -3.98 -23.47
CA GLU A 279 38.29 -2.95 -23.57
C GLU A 279 38.83 -2.54 -22.18
N GLY A 280 38.06 -2.77 -21.11
CA GLY A 280 38.34 -2.35 -19.75
C GLY A 280 39.53 -3.09 -19.11
N HIS A 281 40.58 -2.33 -18.79
CA HIS A 281 41.70 -2.79 -17.98
C HIS A 281 41.87 -1.83 -16.81
N PHE A 282 41.57 -2.30 -15.59
CA PHE A 282 41.61 -1.47 -14.40
C PHE A 282 42.63 -2.00 -13.40
N ASP A 283 43.63 -1.18 -13.11
CA ASP A 283 44.68 -1.52 -12.16
C ASP A 283 44.36 -1.08 -10.72
N SER A 284 43.31 -0.27 -10.52
CA SER A 284 42.88 0.18 -9.20
C SER A 284 41.43 0.66 -9.18
N VAL A 285 40.74 0.47 -8.05
CA VAL A 285 39.35 0.90 -7.84
C VAL A 285 39.17 2.42 -8.00
N ALA A 286 40.19 3.22 -7.67
CA ALA A 286 40.12 4.68 -7.83
C ALA A 286 39.94 5.11 -9.30
N HIS A 287 40.44 4.33 -10.26
CA HIS A 287 40.26 4.58 -11.70
C HIS A 287 38.89 4.12 -12.22
N VAL A 288 38.15 3.32 -11.45
CA VAL A 288 36.80 2.86 -11.82
C VAL A 288 35.72 3.87 -11.44
N ILE A 289 35.98 4.67 -10.39
CA ILE A 289 34.98 5.58 -9.78
C ILE A 289 35.11 7.03 -10.29
N MET A 290 36.21 7.38 -10.97
CA MET A 290 36.44 8.71 -11.58
C MET A 290 35.93 8.76 -13.02
#